data_AF-A0A2Z5JNU3-F1
#
_entry.id   AF-A0A2Z5JNU3-F1
#
_cell.length_a   1.000
_cell.length_b   1.000
_cell.length_c   1.000
_cell.angle_alpha   90.00
_cell.angle_beta   90.00
_cell.angle_gamma   90.00
#
_symmetry.space_group_name_H-M   'P 1'
#
loop_
_entity.id
_entity.type
_entity.pdbx_description
1 polymer ?
#
loop_
_entity_poly.entity_id
_entity_poly.type
_entity_poly.pdbx_seq_one_letter_code
_entity_poly.pdbx_strand_id
1 'polypeptide(L)'
;MAGKLVEALARTGFVGVSKIAIRSRERLALLRPRHEVLVVQTLLWADELRDPGDLAPSAPATDRELELAHLLTSPFHLVWGRVSVR
;
A
#
# COMPACT_ATOMS: atom_id res chain seq x y z
N MET A 1 0.83 -25.73 0.21
CA MET A 1 -0.53 -25.32 -0.24
C MET A 1 -0.65 -23.84 -0.65
N ALA A 2 0.22 -22.91 -0.20
CA ALA A 2 0.14 -21.50 -0.62
C ALA A 2 0.60 -21.20 -2.07
N GLY A 3 1.38 -22.10 -2.70
CA GLY A 3 2.00 -21.85 -4.01
C GLY A 3 1.03 -21.55 -5.14
N LYS A 4 -0.11 -22.25 -5.21
CA LYS A 4 -1.10 -22.07 -6.31
C LYS A 4 -1.72 -20.67 -6.32
N LEU A 5 -2.00 -20.10 -5.13
CA LEU A 5 -2.57 -18.76 -5.02
C LEU A 5 -1.52 -17.69 -5.33
N VAL A 6 -0.29 -17.86 -4.83
CA VAL A 6 0.82 -16.95 -5.13
C VAL A 6 1.06 -16.88 -6.64
N GLU A 7 1.12 -18.03 -7.31
CA GLU A 7 1.30 -18.12 -8.76
C GLU A 7 0.13 -17.47 -9.53
N ALA A 8 -1.11 -17.77 -9.13
CA ALA A 8 -2.30 -17.20 -9.77
C ALA A 8 -2.33 -15.66 -9.67
N LEU A 9 -2.06 -15.10 -8.49
CA LEU A 9 -2.01 -13.65 -8.30
C LEU A 9 -0.84 -13.02 -9.07
N ALA A 10 0.33 -13.67 -9.09
CA ALA A 10 1.50 -13.16 -9.81
C ALA A 10 1.27 -13.10 -11.33
N ARG A 11 0.60 -14.12 -11.88
CA ARG A 11 0.28 -14.18 -13.32
C ARG A 11 -0.81 -13.21 -13.75
N THR A 12 -1.78 -12.94 -12.88
CA THR A 12 -2.91 -12.06 -13.21
C THR A 12 -2.63 -10.59 -12.93
N GLY A 13 -1.63 -10.27 -12.10
CA GLY A 13 -1.39 -8.92 -11.62
C GLY A 13 -2.45 -8.43 -10.62
N PHE A 14 -3.33 -9.32 -10.17
CA PHE A 14 -4.35 -9.00 -9.17
C PHE A 14 -3.84 -9.17 -7.75
N VAL A 15 -4.53 -8.50 -6.84
CA VAL A 15 -4.39 -8.67 -5.40
C VAL A 15 -5.66 -9.31 -4.86
N GLY A 16 -5.53 -10.14 -3.82
CA GLY A 16 -6.68 -10.67 -3.10
C GLY A 16 -7.12 -9.72 -1.99
N VAL A 17 -8.43 -9.63 -1.75
CA VAL A 17 -8.98 -8.97 -0.55
C VAL A 17 -9.71 -10.03 0.26
N SER A 18 -9.43 -10.11 1.57
CA SER A 18 -9.97 -11.15 2.43
C SER A 18 -10.19 -10.65 3.86
N LYS A 19 -11.08 -11.31 4.60
CA LYS A 19 -11.09 -11.23 6.07
C LYS A 19 -10.16 -12.30 6.64
N ILE A 20 -9.33 -11.93 7.61
CA ILE A 20 -8.45 -12.84 8.33
C ILE A 20 -8.69 -12.73 9.84
N ALA A 21 -8.48 -13.81 10.58
CA ALA A 21 -8.51 -13.80 12.03
C ALA A 21 -7.09 -13.85 12.60
N ILE A 22 -6.70 -12.83 13.36
CA ILE A 22 -5.42 -12.79 14.09
C ILE A 22 -5.73 -12.61 15.57
N ARG A 23 -5.29 -13.55 16.43
CA ARG A 23 -5.53 -13.51 17.89
C ARG A 23 -7.01 -13.26 18.23
N SER A 24 -7.90 -14.02 17.60
CA SER A 24 -9.36 -13.95 17.79
C SER A 24 -10.04 -12.64 17.35
N ARG A 25 -9.33 -11.76 16.64
CA ARG A 25 -9.90 -10.53 16.06
C ARG A 25 -9.89 -10.63 14.54
N GLU A 26 -11.05 -10.41 13.92
CA GLU A 26 -11.14 -10.33 12.46
C GLU A 26 -10.60 -8.99 11.95
N ARG A 27 -9.89 -9.02 10.82
CA ARG A 27 -9.40 -7.84 10.11
C ARG A 27 -9.58 -8.00 8.60
N LEU A 28 -9.79 -6.89 7.91
CA LEU A 28 -9.66 -6.84 6.47
C LEU A 28 -8.17 -6.95 6.10
N ALA A 29 -7.85 -7.64 5.01
CA ALA A 29 -6.48 -7.82 4.56
C ALA A 29 -6.37 -7.87 3.04
N LEU A 30 -5.28 -7.29 2.55
CA LEU A 30 -4.83 -7.41 1.17
C LEU A 30 -3.75 -8.49 1.08
N LEU A 31 -3.93 -9.39 0.12
CA LEU A 31 -3.04 -10.50 -0.19
C LEU A 31 -2.32 -10.19 -1.49
N ARG A 32 -0.99 -10.11 -1.45
CA ARG A 32 -0.18 -9.87 -2.65
C ARG A 32 0.98 -10.87 -2.77
N PRO A 33 1.28 -11.36 -3.98
CA PRO A 33 2.45 -12.21 -4.21
C PRO A 33 3.72 -11.37 -4.16
N ARG A 34 4.78 -11.90 -3.55
CA ARG A 34 6.12 -11.29 -3.56
C ARG A 34 7.17 -12.38 -3.35
N HIS A 35 8.14 -12.50 -4.25
CA HIS A 35 9.24 -13.47 -4.15
C HIS A 35 8.77 -14.88 -3.75
N GLU A 36 7.82 -15.46 -4.50
CA GLU A 36 7.25 -16.79 -4.24
C GLU A 36 6.51 -16.96 -2.90
N VAL A 37 6.26 -15.88 -2.15
CA VAL A 37 5.47 -15.90 -0.92
C VAL A 37 4.24 -15.00 -1.02
N LEU A 38 3.27 -15.25 -0.13
CA LEU A 38 2.11 -14.39 0.04
C LEU A 38 2.40 -13.37 1.14
N VAL A 39 2.28 -12.10 0.82
CA VAL A 39 2.35 -10.99 1.78
C VAL A 39 0.93 -10.63 2.18
N VAL A 40 0.70 -10.58 3.49
CA VAL A 40 -0.54 -10.15 4.10
C VAL A 40 -0.34 -8.73 4.63
N GLN A 41 -1.15 -7.80 4.13
CA GLN A 41 -1.22 -6.44 4.66
C GLN A 41 -2.61 -6.25 5.28
N THR A 42 -2.67 -5.99 6.59
CA THR A 42 -3.94 -5.68 7.25
C THR A 42 -4.41 -4.28 6.83
N LEU A 43 -5.68 -4.19 6.47
CA LEU A 43 -6.35 -2.94 6.13
C LEU A 43 -7.24 -2.49 7.30
N LEU A 44 -7.48 -1.19 7.36
CA LEU A 44 -8.50 -0.61 8.22
C LEU A 44 -9.86 -0.79 7.56
N TRP A 45 -10.89 -1.01 8.37
CA TRP A 45 -12.28 -0.88 7.92
C TRP A 45 -12.66 0.58 7.72
N ALA A 46 -13.73 0.82 6.96
CA ALA A 46 -14.16 2.18 6.63
C ALA A 46 -14.51 3.02 7.87
N ASP A 47 -15.10 2.39 8.88
CA ASP A 47 -15.43 2.98 10.18
C ASP A 47 -14.20 3.21 11.07
N GLU A 48 -13.08 2.55 10.79
CA GLU A 48 -11.80 2.78 11.48
C GLU A 48 -11.01 3.94 10.85
N LEU A 49 -11.43 4.45 9.69
CA LEU A 49 -10.84 5.62 9.07
C LEU A 49 -11.32 6.88 9.80
N ARG A 50 -10.37 7.70 10.26
CA ARG A 50 -10.67 9.02 10.83
C ARG A 50 -10.91 10.02 9.71
N ASP A 51 -11.90 10.90 9.90
CA ASP A 51 -12.12 12.04 9.02
C ASP A 51 -10.85 12.92 9.02
N PRO A 52 -10.28 13.24 7.84
CA PRO A 52 -9.09 14.06 7.74
C PRO A 52 -9.33 15.52 8.12
N GLY A 53 -10.59 15.99 8.24
CA GLY A 53 -10.93 17.37 8.56
C GLY A 53 -10.24 18.37 7.63
N ASP A 54 -9.78 19.49 8.20
CA ASP A 54 -9.02 20.52 7.49
C ASP A 54 -7.49 20.35 7.67
N LEU A 55 -7.00 19.13 7.45
CA LEU A 55 -5.55 18.84 7.43
C LEU A 55 -4.88 19.24 6.11
N ALA A 56 -5.63 19.84 5.19
CA ALA A 56 -5.06 20.30 3.93
C ALA A 56 -4.07 21.45 4.18
N PRO A 57 -2.95 21.51 3.43
CA PRO A 57 -2.08 22.67 3.46
C PRO A 57 -2.87 23.95 3.15
N SER A 58 -2.62 25.00 3.93
CA SER A 58 -3.33 26.29 3.80
C SER A 58 -2.98 27.04 2.50
N ALA A 59 -1.93 26.62 1.78
CA ALA A 59 -1.51 27.18 0.50
C ALA A 59 -0.97 26.08 -0.43
N PRO A 60 -1.09 26.25 -1.76
CA PRO A 60 -0.49 25.34 -2.73
C PRO A 60 1.04 25.42 -2.66
N ALA A 61 1.70 24.30 -2.99
CA ALA A 61 3.16 24.26 -3.09
C ALA A 61 3.65 25.15 -4.24
N THR A 62 4.72 25.90 -3.97
CA THR A 62 5.44 26.69 -4.98
C THR A 62 6.34 25.80 -5.84
N ASP A 63 6.67 26.27 -7.05
CA ASP A 63 7.60 25.56 -7.94
C ASP A 63 8.95 25.29 -7.26
N ARG A 64 9.42 26.23 -6.42
CA ARG A 64 10.68 26.08 -5.68
C ARG A 64 10.60 24.98 -4.62
N GLU A 65 9.49 24.89 -3.89
CA GLU A 65 9.26 23.82 -2.91
C GLU A 65 9.17 22.45 -3.61
N LEU A 66 8.54 22.39 -4.77
CA LEU A 66 8.48 21.18 -5.59
C LEU A 66 9.87 20.76 -6.08
N GLU A 67 10.69 21.70 -6.58
CA GLU A 67 12.07 21.41 -6.98
C GLU A 67 12.91 20.84 -5.83
N LEU A 68 12.81 21.44 -4.64
CA LEU A 68 13.50 20.96 -3.45
C LEU A 68 13.00 19.57 -3.03
N ALA A 69 11.68 19.32 -3.07
CA ALA A 69 11.10 18.01 -2.78
C ALA A 69 11.60 16.93 -3.76
N HIS A 70 11.74 17.27 -5.05
CA HIS A 70 12.30 16.37 -6.05
C HIS A 70 13.78 16.05 -5.78
N LEU A 71 14.58 17.06 -5.43
CA LEU A 71 15.99 16.87 -5.07
C LEU A 71 16.13 15.91 -3.88
N LEU A 72 15.28 16.06 -2.86
CA LEU A 72 15.29 15.22 -1.67
C LEU A 72 14.80 13.79 -1.97
N THR A 73 13.84 13.62 -2.87
CA THR A 73 13.24 12.32 -3.17
C THR A 73 14.07 11.48 -4.14
N SER A 74 14.76 12.11 -5.09
CA SER A 74 15.60 11.46 -6.11
C SER A 74 16.55 10.36 -5.56
N PRO A 75 17.32 10.59 -4.47
CA PRO A 75 18.21 9.56 -3.92
C PRO A 75 17.47 8.35 -3.31
N PHE A 76 16.20 8.49 -2.91
CA PHE A 76 15.43 7.40 -2.30
C PHE A 76 14.77 6.47 -3.33
N HIS A 77 14.67 6.87 -4.60
CA HIS A 77 14.01 6.04 -5.63
C HIS A 77 14.75 4.72 -5.88
N LEU A 78 16.05 4.65 -5.59
CA LEU A 78 16.85 3.43 -5.77
C LEU A 78 16.62 2.36 -4.70
N VAL A 79 15.86 2.67 -3.63
CA VAL A 79 15.67 1.77 -2.47
C VAL A 79 14.24 1.22 -2.37
N TRP A 80 13.26 1.86 -3.01
CA TRP A 80 11.85 1.44 -2.99
C TRP A 80 11.35 1.22 -4.42
N GLY A 81 11.16 -0.05 -4.82
CA GLY A 81 10.49 -0.39 -6.07
C GLY A 81 9.10 0.25 -6.13
N ARG A 82 8.71 0.77 -7.31
CA ARG A 82 7.40 1.40 -7.57
C ARG A 82 6.26 0.54 -7.02
N VAL A 83 5.58 1.04 -5.98
CA VAL A 83 4.25 0.56 -5.60
C VAL A 83 3.25 1.34 -6.43
N SER A 84 2.84 0.77 -7.57
CA SER A 84 1.74 1.33 -8.34
C SER A 84 0.44 0.90 -7.65
N VAL A 85 -0.23 1.82 -6.97
CA VAL A 85 -1.67 1.70 -6.72
C VAL A 85 -2.34 2.20 -8.00
N ARG A 86 -2.95 1.28 -8.76
CA ARG A 86 -3.86 1.60 -9.85
C ARG A 86 -5.28 1.39 -9.35
#